data_AF-A0A8J5W8D4-F1
#
_entry.id   AF-A0A8J5W8D4-F1
#
_cell.length_a   1.000
_cell.length_b   1.000
_cell.length_c   1.000
_cell.angle_alpha   90.00
_cell.angle_beta   90.00
_cell.angle_gamma   90.00
#
_symmetry.space_group_name_H-M   'P 1'
#
loop_
_entity.id
_entity.type
_entity.pdbx_description
1 polymer ?
#
loop_
_entity_poly.entity_id
_entity_poly.type
_entity_poly.pdbx_seq_one_letter_code
_entity_poly.pdbx_strand_id
1 'polypeptide(L)'
;MEENHQPSSRHLAVDGESLRQPAGRKKGGWITFPFIAVAILLGVDAAQISTLVNGCLSVAPVAGAIVADAFFGCYPVVAVSMAFSVLALVVFTLTASVRGLRPAKCQPGPGLAAPCEQASAGQMAALYAGVFLMCVSAAGVRFNQATMGADQFDEAADRDVFFNWYFILFYVSSVLGSTVIVYVQDTVSWQLGYGLTGVASVVSLAALLLGARYYRRPAAQGSPFTGMARVIVAATRKRKLNVAAPEERKFYHDRRSDDNDGQGSCSKRPL
;
A
#
# COMPACT_ATOMS: atom_id res chain seq x y z
N MET A 1 -46.15 63.41 -23.48
CA MET A 1 -44.83 62.82 -23.17
C MET A 1 -45.10 61.57 -22.33
N GLU A 2 -45.57 60.47 -22.92
CA GLU A 2 -44.90 59.61 -23.94
C GLU A 2 -43.61 59.01 -23.37
N GLU A 3 -43.29 57.72 -23.56
CA GLU A 3 -44.04 56.51 -23.93
C GLU A 3 -43.25 55.33 -23.30
N ASN A 4 -43.89 54.38 -22.60
CA ASN A 4 -44.35 53.11 -23.16
C ASN A 4 -43.24 52.23 -23.77
N HIS A 5 -42.71 51.23 -23.03
CA HIS A 5 -42.41 49.91 -23.60
C HIS A 5 -42.20 48.78 -22.54
N GLN A 6 -43.14 47.85 -22.54
CA GLN A 6 -43.00 46.43 -22.17
C GLN A 6 -43.85 45.69 -23.24
N PRO A 7 -43.47 44.52 -23.81
CA PRO A 7 -43.11 43.27 -23.13
C PRO A 7 -41.81 42.65 -23.76
N SER A 8 -41.47 41.34 -23.71
CA SER A 8 -42.16 40.12 -23.25
C SER A 8 -41.18 38.99 -22.89
N SER A 9 -41.69 37.94 -22.24
CA SER A 9 -41.00 36.66 -22.03
C SER A 9 -40.91 35.80 -23.31
N ARG A 10 -39.86 34.97 -23.44
CA ARG A 10 -39.96 33.49 -23.61
C ARG A 10 -38.58 32.80 -23.78
N HIS A 11 -38.37 31.76 -22.96
CA HIS A 11 -37.64 30.49 -23.19
C HIS A 11 -36.23 30.39 -23.84
N LEU A 12 -35.36 29.60 -23.17
CA LEU A 12 -34.40 28.61 -23.70
C LEU A 12 -33.32 29.12 -24.70
N ALA A 13 -32.00 28.96 -24.51
CA ALA A 13 -31.21 27.81 -24.04
C ALA A 13 -29.69 28.14 -24.05
N VAL A 14 -28.84 27.16 -23.68
CA VAL A 14 -27.37 27.08 -23.91
C VAL A 14 -26.53 28.08 -23.08
N ASP A 15 -25.92 27.67 -21.96
CA ASP A 15 -24.63 26.96 -21.83
C ASP A 15 -23.41 27.69 -22.44
N GLY A 16 -22.34 27.91 -21.66
CA GLY A 16 -21.09 28.43 -22.23
C GLY A 16 -20.09 29.05 -21.24
N GLU A 17 -19.26 28.21 -20.62
CA GLU A 17 -17.95 28.54 -20.01
C GLU A 17 -17.94 29.51 -18.79
N SER A 18 -17.10 29.34 -17.76
CA SER A 18 -15.82 28.61 -17.71
C SER A 18 -15.63 27.83 -16.39
N LEU A 19 -16.21 26.62 -16.31
CA LEU A 19 -15.75 25.59 -15.37
C LEU A 19 -14.44 25.01 -15.88
N ARG A 20 -13.30 25.53 -15.42
CA ARG A 20 -11.98 25.13 -15.91
C ARG A 20 -11.49 23.80 -15.28
N GLN A 21 -12.16 22.69 -15.59
CA GLN A 21 -11.57 21.36 -15.45
C GLN A 21 -10.60 21.07 -16.61
N PRO A 22 -9.34 20.65 -16.37
CA PRO A 22 -8.48 20.11 -17.41
C PRO A 22 -8.81 18.63 -17.68
N ALA A 23 -9.82 18.38 -18.53
CA ALA A 23 -10.08 17.05 -19.07
C ALA A 23 -9.01 16.67 -20.12
N GLY A 24 -8.04 15.83 -19.74
CA GLY A 24 -6.89 15.44 -20.57
C GLY A 24 -6.70 13.93 -20.77
N ARG A 25 -7.78 13.16 -20.94
CA ARG A 25 -7.72 11.69 -21.04
C ARG A 25 -7.17 11.23 -22.41
N LYS A 26 -5.86 11.04 -22.53
CA LYS A 26 -5.25 10.31 -23.66
C LYS A 26 -5.02 8.83 -23.32
N LYS A 27 -5.47 7.94 -24.20
CA LYS A 27 -5.16 6.50 -24.18
C LYS A 27 -3.78 6.27 -24.78
N GLY A 28 -3.00 5.34 -24.21
CA GLY A 28 -1.79 4.76 -24.82
C GLY A 28 -0.48 5.30 -24.26
N GLY A 29 0.33 4.40 -23.67
CA GLY A 29 1.69 4.69 -23.24
C GLY A 29 2.10 3.94 -21.97
N TRP A 30 2.41 2.63 -22.07
CA TRP A 30 2.94 1.82 -20.95
C TRP A 30 4.37 2.23 -20.50
N ILE A 31 4.86 3.38 -20.97
CA ILE A 31 6.20 3.94 -20.75
C ILE A 31 6.10 5.28 -19.97
N THR A 32 4.90 5.75 -19.60
CA THR A 32 4.71 7.03 -18.89
C THR A 32 4.81 6.97 -17.36
N PHE A 33 5.06 5.81 -16.76
CA PHE A 33 5.28 5.69 -15.31
C PHE A 33 6.38 6.59 -14.70
N PRO A 34 7.51 6.93 -15.35
CA PRO A 34 8.47 7.90 -14.80
C PRO A 34 7.98 9.36 -14.87
N PHE A 35 6.94 9.68 -15.65
CA PHE A 35 6.40 11.04 -15.72
C PHE A 35 5.53 11.40 -14.49
N ILE A 36 5.01 10.40 -13.78
CA ILE A 36 4.34 10.60 -12.48
C ILE A 36 5.33 11.14 -11.43
N ALA A 37 6.63 10.79 -11.54
CA ALA A 37 7.67 11.26 -10.64
C ALA A 37 8.00 12.77 -10.79
N VAL A 38 7.61 13.43 -11.88
CA VAL A 38 7.83 14.87 -12.11
C VAL A 38 6.59 15.70 -11.78
N ALA A 39 5.39 15.11 -11.84
CA ALA A 39 4.16 15.73 -11.32
C ALA A 39 4.19 15.99 -9.79
N ILE A 40 5.18 15.43 -9.09
CA ILE A 40 5.47 15.61 -7.66
C ILE A 40 6.01 17.02 -7.32
N LEU A 41 6.43 17.85 -8.31
CA LEU A 41 7.27 19.02 -8.02
C LEU A 41 6.58 20.38 -7.79
N LEU A 42 5.38 20.67 -8.31
CA LEU A 42 4.83 22.04 -8.24
C LEU A 42 3.30 22.10 -8.06
N GLY A 43 2.87 22.55 -6.86
CA GLY A 43 1.47 22.83 -6.51
C GLY A 43 0.84 21.69 -5.69
N VAL A 44 0.40 22.01 -4.46
CA VAL A 44 -0.20 21.06 -3.51
C VAL A 44 -1.67 21.34 -3.31
N ASP A 45 -2.51 20.41 -3.76
CA ASP A 45 -3.91 20.28 -3.38
C ASP A 45 -4.09 19.01 -2.51
N ALA A 46 -5.05 19.04 -1.58
CA ALA A 46 -5.37 17.92 -0.69
C ALA A 46 -5.73 16.64 -1.48
N ALA A 47 -6.35 16.80 -2.66
CA ALA A 47 -6.68 15.70 -3.56
C ALA A 47 -5.45 14.96 -4.14
N GLN A 48 -4.30 15.65 -4.29
CA GLN A 48 -3.07 15.01 -4.75
C GLN A 48 -2.43 14.16 -3.64
N ILE A 49 -2.48 14.64 -2.38
CA ILE A 49 -1.95 13.91 -1.23
C ILE A 49 -2.72 12.60 -1.02
N SER A 50 -4.06 12.64 -1.04
CA SER A 50 -4.88 11.43 -0.90
C SER A 50 -4.66 10.43 -2.04
N THR A 51 -4.51 10.91 -3.28
CA THR A 51 -4.20 10.08 -4.45
C THR A 51 -2.83 9.41 -4.33
N LEU A 52 -1.79 10.16 -3.94
CA LEU A 52 -0.44 9.64 -3.73
C LEU A 52 -0.43 8.56 -2.64
N VAL A 53 -1.07 8.84 -1.50
CA VAL A 53 -1.18 7.90 -0.38
C VAL A 53 -1.90 6.62 -0.81
N ASN A 54 -3.03 6.71 -1.51
CA ASN A 54 -3.75 5.54 -1.99
C ASN A 54 -2.93 4.69 -2.98
N GLY A 55 -2.15 5.34 -3.85
CA GLY A 55 -1.18 4.67 -4.71
C GLY A 55 -0.09 3.93 -3.93
N CYS A 56 0.54 4.59 -2.95
CA CYS A 56 1.54 3.98 -2.07
C CYS A 56 0.96 2.79 -1.28
N LEU A 57 -0.24 2.94 -0.70
CA LEU A 57 -0.92 1.90 0.07
C LEU A 57 -1.31 0.68 -0.78
N SER A 58 -1.37 0.81 -2.11
CA SER A 58 -1.66 -0.29 -3.03
C SER A 58 -0.41 -1.07 -3.43
N VAL A 59 0.74 -0.41 -3.58
CA VAL A 59 1.99 -1.03 -4.08
C VAL A 59 2.94 -1.43 -2.94
N ALA A 60 3.07 -0.60 -1.90
CA ALA A 60 4.02 -0.82 -0.82
C ALA A 60 3.81 -2.15 -0.05
N PRO A 61 2.58 -2.66 0.16
CA PRO A 61 2.36 -3.99 0.73
C PRO A 61 3.05 -5.12 -0.02
N VAL A 62 3.10 -5.06 -1.36
CA VAL A 62 3.79 -6.08 -2.17
C VAL A 62 5.29 -6.08 -1.88
N ALA A 63 5.90 -4.89 -1.75
CA ALA A 63 7.30 -4.77 -1.37
C ALA A 63 7.56 -5.27 0.07
N GLY A 64 6.66 -4.98 1.02
CA GLY A 64 6.75 -5.48 2.39
C GLY A 64 6.61 -7.00 2.52
N ALA A 65 5.81 -7.64 1.67
CA ALA A 65 5.75 -9.09 1.56
C ALA A 65 7.06 -9.69 1.02
N ILE A 66 7.59 -9.13 -0.09
CA ILE A 66 8.87 -9.57 -0.67
C ILE A 66 10.01 -9.51 0.36
N VAL A 67 10.06 -8.46 1.19
CA VAL A 67 11.08 -8.30 2.25
C VAL A 67 10.90 -9.33 3.38
N ALA A 68 9.66 -9.62 3.79
CA ALA A 68 9.38 -10.66 4.78
C ALA A 68 9.81 -12.04 4.26
N ASP A 69 9.34 -12.44 3.08
CA ASP A 69 9.63 -13.74 2.46
C ASP A 69 11.12 -13.94 2.14
N ALA A 70 11.85 -12.87 1.78
CA ALA A 70 13.23 -12.99 1.33
C ALA A 70 14.28 -13.02 2.46
N PHE A 71 14.01 -12.40 3.62
CA PHE A 71 15.07 -12.10 4.60
C PHE A 71 14.72 -12.43 6.05
N PHE A 72 13.52 -12.05 6.52
CA PHE A 72 13.26 -11.95 7.98
C PHE A 72 12.08 -12.80 8.47
N GLY A 73 11.19 -13.23 7.58
CA GLY A 73 9.90 -13.83 7.93
C GLY A 73 8.85 -12.78 8.34
N CYS A 74 7.60 -13.22 8.45
CA CYS A 74 6.44 -12.33 8.65
C CYS A 74 6.48 -11.61 10.01
N TYR A 75 6.74 -12.32 11.11
CA TYR A 75 6.68 -11.78 12.48
C TYR A 75 7.50 -10.48 12.70
N PRO A 76 8.82 -10.44 12.43
CA PRO A 76 9.61 -9.22 12.70
C PRO A 76 9.20 -8.05 11.79
N VAL A 77 8.80 -8.31 10.54
CA VAL A 77 8.33 -7.25 9.63
C VAL A 77 7.01 -6.66 10.13
N VAL A 78 6.05 -7.49 10.55
CA VAL A 78 4.79 -7.03 11.16
C VAL A 78 5.06 -6.23 12.44
N ALA A 79 5.90 -6.74 13.35
CA ALA A 79 6.21 -6.07 14.61
C ALA A 79 6.86 -4.69 14.41
N VAL A 80 7.85 -4.59 13.51
CA VAL A 80 8.51 -3.32 13.17
C VAL A 80 7.54 -2.35 12.48
N SER A 81 6.71 -2.82 11.54
CA SER A 81 5.72 -1.97 10.88
C SER A 81 4.58 -1.53 11.80
N MET A 82 4.22 -2.30 12.83
CA MET A 82 3.32 -1.84 13.89
C MET A 82 3.96 -0.76 14.78
N ALA A 83 5.26 -0.85 15.09
CA ALA A 83 5.99 0.24 15.76
C ALA A 83 6.02 1.53 14.91
N PHE A 84 6.22 1.41 13.59
CA PHE A 84 6.07 2.55 12.66
C PHE A 84 4.65 3.12 12.62
N SER A 85 3.61 2.29 12.84
CA SER A 85 2.21 2.74 12.97
C SER A 85 2.02 3.66 14.18
N VAL A 86 2.53 3.23 15.34
CA VAL A 86 2.49 4.03 16.58
C VAL A 86 3.25 5.35 16.38
N LEU A 87 4.43 5.32 15.77
CA LEU A 87 5.19 6.54 15.49
C LEU A 87 4.46 7.50 14.53
N ALA A 88 3.82 6.98 13.47
CA ALA A 88 2.99 7.78 12.57
C ALA A 88 1.83 8.47 13.30
N LEU A 89 1.12 7.73 14.15
CA LEU A 89 0.00 8.24 14.95
C LEU A 89 0.44 9.25 16.01
N VAL A 90 1.63 9.09 16.61
CA VAL A 90 2.25 10.10 17.47
C VAL A 90 2.52 11.38 16.67
N VAL A 91 3.14 11.29 15.48
CA VAL A 91 3.39 12.45 14.62
C VAL A 91 2.09 13.14 14.22
N PHE A 92 1.05 12.41 13.78
CA PHE A 92 -0.24 13.02 13.46
C PHE A 92 -0.92 13.68 14.68
N THR A 93 -0.83 13.05 15.86
CA THR A 93 -1.37 13.62 17.11
C THR A 93 -0.63 14.91 17.50
N LEU A 94 0.70 14.97 17.33
CA LEU A 94 1.50 16.17 17.54
C LEU A 94 1.14 17.28 16.54
N THR A 95 1.06 16.96 15.24
CA THR A 95 0.63 17.91 14.19
C THR A 95 -0.76 18.47 14.46
N ALA A 96 -1.70 17.64 14.94
CA ALA A 96 -3.03 18.09 15.32
C ALA A 96 -3.03 18.96 16.59
N SER A 97 -2.30 18.57 17.64
CA SER A 97 -2.37 19.19 18.98
C SER A 97 -1.51 20.46 19.14
N VAL A 98 -0.30 20.47 18.58
CA VAL A 98 0.67 21.56 18.76
C VAL A 98 0.30 22.74 17.86
N ARG A 99 0.03 23.90 18.47
CA ARG A 99 -0.36 25.12 17.73
C ARG A 99 0.67 25.59 16.71
N GLY A 100 1.96 25.30 16.91
CA GLY A 100 3.04 25.61 15.96
C GLY A 100 3.16 24.64 14.78
N LEU A 101 2.55 23.45 14.85
CA LEU A 101 2.60 22.44 13.77
C LEU A 101 1.38 22.49 12.83
N ARG A 102 0.48 23.46 13.00
CA ARG A 102 -0.72 23.65 12.16
C ARG A 102 -0.92 25.14 11.82
N PRO A 103 -1.58 25.47 10.71
CA PRO A 103 -1.96 26.85 10.39
C PRO A 103 -2.86 27.48 11.47
N ALA A 104 -2.89 28.81 11.50
CA ALA A 104 -3.90 29.52 12.29
C ALA A 104 -5.32 29.14 11.82
N LYS A 105 -6.28 29.11 12.75
CA LYS A 105 -7.68 28.80 12.39
C LYS A 105 -8.27 29.93 11.55
N CYS A 106 -8.46 29.70 10.26
CA CYS A 106 -9.33 30.55 9.45
C CYS A 106 -10.79 30.37 9.87
N GLN A 107 -11.51 31.49 10.03
CA GLN A 107 -12.96 31.51 9.91
C GLN A 107 -13.30 32.34 8.67
N PRO A 108 -13.87 31.73 7.60
CA PRO A 108 -14.44 32.49 6.50
C PRO A 108 -15.72 33.19 6.97
N GLY A 109 -15.56 34.35 7.59
CA GLY A 109 -16.65 35.23 8.01
C GLY A 109 -16.97 36.28 6.94
N PRO A 110 -18.24 36.71 6.80
CA PRO A 110 -18.61 37.77 5.86
C PRO A 110 -17.97 39.10 6.29
N GLY A 111 -16.89 39.49 5.59
CA GLY A 111 -16.19 40.76 5.81
C GLY A 111 -14.66 40.67 5.96
N LEU A 112 -14.09 39.49 6.24
CA LEU A 112 -12.63 39.29 6.26
C LEU A 112 -12.17 38.51 5.03
N ALA A 113 -11.91 39.24 3.94
CA ALA A 113 -11.30 38.71 2.72
C ALA A 113 -9.77 38.47 2.84
N ALA A 114 -9.30 38.07 4.03
CA ALA A 114 -7.93 37.64 4.21
C ALA A 114 -7.80 36.19 3.71
N PRO A 115 -6.96 35.91 2.69
CA PRO A 115 -6.70 34.54 2.29
C PRO A 115 -6.05 33.78 3.45
N CYS A 116 -6.40 32.51 3.62
CA CYS A 116 -5.82 31.69 4.67
C CYS A 116 -4.29 31.66 4.59
N GLU A 117 -3.64 31.85 5.74
CA GLU A 117 -2.20 31.67 5.85
C GLU A 117 -1.86 30.22 5.47
N GLN A 118 -1.01 30.05 4.45
CA GLN A 118 -0.60 28.73 4.00
C GLN A 118 0.26 28.04 5.07
N ALA A 119 0.17 26.72 5.14
CA ALA A 119 0.96 25.92 6.07
C ALA A 119 2.45 26.17 5.86
N SER A 120 3.16 26.50 6.94
CA SER A 120 4.61 26.69 6.90
C SER A 120 5.32 25.40 6.47
N ALA A 121 6.46 25.53 5.80
CA ALA A 121 7.24 24.39 5.30
C ALA A 121 7.54 23.33 6.38
N GLY A 122 7.76 23.74 7.64
CA GLY A 122 7.95 22.83 8.76
C GLY A 122 6.69 22.04 9.15
N GLN A 123 5.50 22.64 9.00
CA GLN A 123 4.21 21.99 9.27
C GLN A 123 3.91 20.94 8.20
N MET A 124 4.16 21.29 6.94
CA MET A 124 4.05 20.35 5.81
C MET A 124 5.07 19.21 5.91
N ALA A 125 6.31 19.50 6.32
CA ALA A 125 7.34 18.47 6.52
C ALA A 125 6.94 17.46 7.62
N ALA A 126 6.39 17.94 8.75
CA ALA A 126 5.89 17.07 9.82
C ALA A 126 4.72 16.19 9.34
N LEU A 127 3.78 16.76 8.57
CA LEU A 127 2.67 16.01 7.97
C LEU A 127 3.17 14.92 7.01
N TYR A 128 4.09 15.26 6.08
CA TYR A 128 4.65 14.30 5.14
C TYR A 128 5.49 13.21 5.82
N ALA A 129 6.20 13.52 6.90
CA ALA A 129 6.89 12.53 7.72
C ALA A 129 5.90 11.51 8.32
N GLY A 130 4.78 11.98 8.90
CA GLY A 130 3.71 11.11 9.41
C GLY A 130 3.11 10.22 8.31
N VAL A 131 2.83 10.80 7.13
CA VAL A 131 2.33 10.07 5.96
C VAL A 131 3.31 8.99 5.48
N PHE A 132 4.61 9.31 5.42
CA PHE A 132 5.64 8.35 5.03
C PHE A 132 5.72 7.18 6.02
N LEU A 133 5.72 7.45 7.33
CA LEU A 133 5.71 6.43 8.39
C LEU A 133 4.47 5.53 8.30
N MET A 134 3.29 6.11 8.01
CA MET A 134 2.05 5.37 7.78
C MET A 134 2.15 4.44 6.56
N CYS A 135 2.76 4.89 5.46
CA CYS A 135 2.99 4.06 4.27
C CYS A 135 3.95 2.89 4.57
N VAL A 136 5.03 3.11 5.33
CA VAL A 136 5.96 2.05 5.78
C VAL A 136 5.28 1.06 6.73
N SER A 137 4.37 1.55 7.60
CA SER A 137 3.55 0.69 8.45
C SER A 137 2.62 -0.20 7.62
N ALA A 138 1.84 0.38 6.71
CA ALA A 138 0.91 -0.37 5.87
C ALA A 138 1.61 -1.40 4.96
N ALA A 139 2.83 -1.10 4.52
CA ALA A 139 3.66 -2.00 3.71
C ALA A 139 3.95 -3.33 4.42
N GLY A 140 4.43 -3.30 5.66
CA GLY A 140 4.82 -4.51 6.37
C GLY A 140 3.70 -5.23 7.12
N VAL A 141 2.52 -4.62 7.28
CA VAL A 141 1.37 -5.24 7.97
C VAL A 141 0.42 -5.95 6.99
N ARG A 142 -0.03 -5.30 5.91
CA ARG A 142 -1.24 -5.70 5.15
C ARG A 142 -1.29 -7.15 4.67
N PHE A 143 -0.20 -7.68 4.09
CA PHE A 143 -0.15 -9.07 3.64
C PHE A 143 0.46 -10.00 4.70
N ASN A 144 1.52 -9.55 5.39
CA ASN A 144 2.26 -10.37 6.35
C ASN A 144 1.45 -10.73 7.60
N GLN A 145 0.47 -9.90 8.00
CA GLN A 145 -0.38 -10.17 9.17
C GLN A 145 -1.26 -11.42 8.95
N ALA A 146 -1.87 -11.53 7.76
CA ALA A 146 -2.70 -12.68 7.41
C ALA A 146 -1.86 -13.95 7.28
N THR A 147 -0.69 -13.86 6.61
CA THR A 147 0.28 -14.97 6.50
C THR A 147 0.75 -15.45 7.87
N MET A 148 1.19 -14.53 8.75
CA MET A 148 1.64 -14.85 10.11
C MET A 148 0.56 -15.55 10.95
N GLY A 149 -0.72 -15.23 10.74
CA GLY A 149 -1.84 -15.92 11.40
C GLY A 149 -2.09 -17.32 10.82
N ALA A 150 -2.03 -17.48 9.50
CA ALA A 150 -2.15 -18.78 8.85
C ALA A 150 -0.98 -19.73 9.19
N ASP A 151 0.23 -19.19 9.38
CA ASP A 151 1.44 -19.91 9.81
C ASP A 151 1.31 -20.58 11.19
N GLN A 152 0.28 -20.26 11.98
CA GLN A 152 0.04 -20.87 13.29
C GLN A 152 -0.66 -22.24 13.21
N PHE A 153 -1.31 -22.55 12.09
CA PHE A 153 -2.11 -23.77 11.89
C PHE A 153 -1.46 -24.67 10.84
N ASP A 154 -1.47 -25.99 11.03
CA ASP A 154 -0.94 -26.96 10.04
C ASP A 154 -2.03 -27.41 9.06
N GLU A 155 -3.22 -27.66 9.60
CA GLU A 155 -4.40 -28.16 8.91
C GLU A 155 -5.05 -27.09 8.02
N ALA A 156 -5.41 -27.47 6.79
CA ALA A 156 -6.07 -26.56 5.86
C ALA A 156 -7.44 -26.08 6.37
N ALA A 157 -8.22 -26.97 7.01
CA ALA A 157 -9.54 -26.62 7.55
C ALA A 157 -9.46 -25.53 8.63
N ASP A 158 -8.46 -25.58 9.51
CA ASP A 158 -8.29 -24.58 10.57
C ASP A 158 -7.80 -23.24 10.00
N ARG A 159 -6.97 -23.27 8.95
CA ARG A 159 -6.61 -22.06 8.17
C ARG A 159 -7.83 -21.42 7.52
N ASP A 160 -8.74 -22.21 6.94
CA ASP A 160 -9.96 -21.69 6.31
C ASP A 160 -10.89 -21.03 7.37
N VAL A 161 -11.05 -21.64 8.54
CA VAL A 161 -11.77 -21.04 9.67
C VAL A 161 -11.11 -19.74 10.14
N PHE A 162 -9.77 -19.72 10.25
CA PHE A 162 -9.01 -18.50 10.56
C PHE A 162 -9.24 -17.40 9.53
N PHE A 163 -9.12 -17.68 8.23
CA PHE A 163 -9.30 -16.69 7.17
C PHE A 163 -10.73 -16.13 7.15
N ASN A 164 -11.74 -16.99 7.34
CA ASN A 164 -13.15 -16.54 7.42
C ASN A 164 -13.34 -15.52 8.57
N TRP A 165 -12.88 -15.84 9.78
CA TRP A 165 -12.96 -14.91 10.91
C TRP A 165 -12.10 -13.67 10.72
N TYR A 166 -10.89 -13.81 10.16
CA TYR A 166 -10.00 -12.69 9.85
C TYR A 166 -10.67 -11.68 8.91
N PHE A 167 -11.29 -12.13 7.82
CA PHE A 167 -11.97 -11.24 6.88
C PHE A 167 -13.22 -10.61 7.47
N ILE A 168 -14.02 -11.36 8.25
CA ILE A 168 -15.19 -10.80 8.97
C ILE A 168 -14.74 -9.65 9.88
N LEU A 169 -13.74 -9.87 10.72
CA LEU A 169 -13.20 -8.85 11.63
C LEU A 169 -12.56 -7.68 10.88
N PHE A 170 -11.85 -7.94 9.78
CA PHE A 170 -11.25 -6.90 8.94
C PHE A 170 -12.30 -5.98 8.32
N TYR A 171 -13.39 -6.52 7.77
CA TYR A 171 -14.46 -5.72 7.18
C TYR A 171 -15.28 -4.97 8.24
N VAL A 172 -15.60 -5.59 9.38
CA VAL A 172 -16.26 -4.91 10.51
C VAL A 172 -15.39 -3.77 11.04
N SER A 173 -14.09 -4.00 11.24
CA SER A 173 -13.14 -2.96 11.65
C SER A 173 -13.00 -1.85 10.60
N SER A 174 -13.10 -2.18 9.31
CA SER A 174 -13.03 -1.19 8.22
C SER A 174 -14.25 -0.27 8.25
N VAL A 175 -15.47 -0.83 8.43
CA VAL A 175 -16.71 -0.05 8.56
C VAL A 175 -16.69 0.82 9.81
N LEU A 176 -16.27 0.27 10.96
CA LEU A 176 -16.13 1.05 12.21
C LEU A 176 -15.07 2.16 12.07
N GLY A 177 -13.96 1.89 11.39
CA GLY A 177 -12.94 2.89 11.09
C GLY A 177 -13.47 4.03 10.21
N SER A 178 -14.12 3.70 9.09
CA SER A 178 -14.66 4.70 8.15
C SER A 178 -15.87 5.48 8.67
N THR A 179 -16.51 5.02 9.75
CA THR A 179 -17.68 5.68 10.34
C THR A 179 -17.34 6.34 11.67
N VAL A 180 -16.99 5.57 12.71
CA VAL A 180 -16.79 6.06 14.08
C VAL A 180 -15.54 6.92 14.20
N ILE A 181 -14.40 6.48 13.66
CA ILE A 181 -13.15 7.24 13.78
C ILE A 181 -13.21 8.53 12.94
N VAL A 182 -13.75 8.46 11.72
CA VAL A 182 -13.97 9.64 10.87
C VAL A 182 -14.93 10.62 11.53
N TYR A 183 -16.06 10.14 12.09
CA TYR A 183 -16.99 10.99 12.83
C TYR A 183 -16.32 11.71 14.02
N VAL A 184 -15.48 11.02 14.80
CA VAL A 184 -14.72 11.63 15.90
C VAL A 184 -13.70 12.65 15.39
N GLN A 185 -13.03 12.39 14.27
CA GLN A 185 -12.06 13.31 13.66
C GLN A 185 -12.72 14.60 13.17
N ASP A 186 -13.81 14.48 12.41
CA ASP A 186 -14.49 15.62 11.77
C ASP A 186 -15.37 16.42 12.74
N THR A 187 -16.10 15.76 13.65
CA THR A 187 -17.10 16.45 14.50
C THR A 187 -16.58 16.83 15.90
N VAL A 188 -15.72 16.00 16.50
CA VAL A 188 -15.24 16.22 17.87
C VAL A 188 -13.86 16.87 17.85
N SER A 189 -12.83 16.11 17.44
CA SER A 189 -11.49 16.64 17.21
C SER A 189 -10.55 15.61 16.56
N TRP A 190 -9.70 16.09 15.65
CA TRP A 190 -8.60 15.33 15.06
C TRP A 190 -7.64 14.73 16.10
N GLN A 191 -7.37 15.45 17.20
CA GLN A 191 -6.49 15.00 18.28
C GLN A 191 -7.05 13.74 18.96
N LEU A 192 -8.34 13.72 19.29
CA LEU A 192 -8.98 12.57 19.92
C LEU A 192 -9.09 11.39 18.94
N GLY A 193 -9.36 11.64 17.66
CA GLY A 193 -9.41 10.59 16.63
C GLY A 193 -8.06 9.88 16.44
N TYR A 194 -6.97 10.64 16.28
CA TYR A 194 -5.62 10.06 16.20
C TYR A 194 -5.17 9.43 17.53
N GLY A 195 -5.52 10.04 18.68
CA GLY A 195 -5.21 9.50 20.00
C GLY A 195 -5.88 8.14 20.25
N LEU A 196 -7.17 8.02 19.94
CA LEU A 196 -7.93 6.76 20.07
C LEU A 196 -7.35 5.65 19.21
N THR A 197 -7.03 5.96 17.94
CA THR A 197 -6.37 5.03 17.02
C THR A 197 -4.96 4.66 17.50
N GLY A 198 -4.23 5.64 18.08
CA GLY A 198 -2.92 5.45 18.68
C GLY A 198 -2.94 4.47 19.85
N VAL A 199 -3.88 4.61 20.79
CA VAL A 199 -4.06 3.68 21.91
C VAL A 199 -4.38 2.27 21.40
N ALA A 200 -5.30 2.12 20.45
CA ALA A 200 -5.62 0.82 19.85
C ALA A 200 -4.39 0.16 19.18
N SER A 201 -3.56 0.95 18.49
CA SER A 201 -2.33 0.48 17.85
C SER A 201 -1.26 0.07 18.88
N VAL A 202 -1.12 0.80 19.99
CA VAL A 202 -0.21 0.45 21.10
C VAL A 202 -0.66 -0.84 21.78
N VAL A 203 -1.96 -0.99 22.07
CA VAL A 203 -2.52 -2.23 22.63
C VAL A 203 -2.29 -3.42 21.69
N SER A 204 -2.49 -3.22 20.38
CA SER A 204 -2.26 -4.27 19.37
C SER A 204 -0.78 -4.68 19.27
N LEU A 205 0.14 -3.71 19.30
CA LEU A 205 1.58 -3.98 19.32
C LEU A 205 2.00 -4.68 20.63
N ALA A 206 1.48 -4.25 21.77
CA ALA A 206 1.73 -4.90 23.05
C ALA A 206 1.23 -6.36 23.06
N ALA A 207 0.03 -6.62 22.53
CA ALA A 207 -0.51 -7.97 22.40
C ALA A 207 0.39 -8.87 21.52
N LEU A 208 0.87 -8.36 20.39
CA LEU A 208 1.82 -9.06 19.52
C LEU A 208 3.15 -9.37 20.24
N LEU A 209 3.72 -8.39 20.95
CA LEU A 209 4.98 -8.55 21.66
C LEU A 209 4.87 -9.46 22.90
N LEU A 210 3.71 -9.51 23.57
CA LEU A 210 3.44 -10.46 24.66
C LEU A 210 3.19 -11.88 24.12
N GLY A 211 2.50 -12.00 22.98
CA GLY A 211 2.29 -13.25 22.25
C GLY A 211 3.57 -13.83 21.64
N ALA A 212 4.65 -13.03 21.55
CA ALA A 212 5.91 -13.35 20.91
C ALA A 212 6.45 -14.76 21.21
N ARG A 213 6.37 -15.22 22.47
CA ARG A 213 6.90 -16.53 22.91
C ARG A 213 6.03 -17.74 22.53
N TYR A 214 4.78 -17.49 22.14
CA TYR A 214 3.78 -18.51 21.81
C TYR A 214 3.60 -18.68 20.30
N TYR A 215 3.93 -17.66 19.50
CA TYR A 215 3.82 -17.76 18.05
C TYR A 215 4.83 -18.75 17.46
N ARG A 216 4.32 -19.65 16.62
CA ARG A 216 5.14 -20.40 15.68
C ARG A 216 5.70 -19.42 14.65
N ARG A 217 7.00 -19.52 14.37
CA ARG A 217 7.70 -18.65 13.43
C ARG A 217 8.45 -19.51 12.40
N PRO A 218 7.81 -19.84 11.26
CA PRO A 218 8.51 -20.46 10.14
C PRO A 218 9.72 -19.61 9.71
N ALA A 219 10.82 -20.26 9.34
CA ALA A 219 11.94 -19.57 8.72
C ALA A 219 11.54 -19.02 7.34
N ALA A 220 12.13 -17.89 6.94
CA ALA A 220 11.84 -17.23 5.67
C ALA A 220 12.10 -18.18 4.48
N GLN A 221 11.03 -18.59 3.80
CA GLN A 221 11.09 -19.40 2.58
C GLN A 221 11.35 -18.43 1.41
N GLY A 222 12.62 -18.30 1.04
CA GLY A 222 13.15 -17.22 0.19
C GLY A 222 12.25 -16.80 -0.97
N SER A 223 11.84 -15.52 -0.98
CA SER A 223 10.81 -14.99 -1.87
C SER A 223 10.96 -15.38 -3.36
N PRO A 224 9.89 -15.87 -4.03
CA PRO A 224 9.92 -16.23 -5.45
C PRO A 224 10.26 -15.03 -6.36
N PHE A 225 10.00 -13.80 -5.90
CA PHE A 225 10.40 -12.58 -6.58
C PHE A 225 11.92 -12.42 -6.71
N THR A 226 12.71 -12.96 -5.77
CA THR A 226 14.18 -13.00 -5.92
C THR A 226 14.61 -13.97 -7.03
N GLY A 227 13.88 -15.07 -7.23
CA GLY A 227 14.04 -15.97 -8.37
C GLY A 227 13.77 -15.27 -9.69
N MET A 228 12.64 -14.59 -9.81
CA MET A 228 12.29 -13.79 -11.00
C MET A 228 13.31 -12.67 -11.25
N ALA A 229 13.75 -11.94 -10.22
CA ALA A 229 14.77 -10.91 -10.34
C ALA A 229 16.12 -11.48 -10.80
N ARG A 230 16.55 -12.65 -10.28
CA ARG A 230 17.74 -13.36 -10.76
C ARG A 230 17.62 -13.76 -12.23
N VAL A 231 16.45 -14.22 -12.68
CA VAL A 231 16.19 -14.55 -14.10
C VAL A 231 16.24 -13.29 -14.98
N ILE A 232 15.65 -12.18 -14.54
CA ILE A 232 15.71 -10.90 -15.29
C ILE A 232 17.15 -10.37 -15.37
N VAL A 233 17.90 -10.40 -14.27
CA VAL A 233 19.33 -10.01 -14.24
C VAL A 233 20.17 -10.96 -15.10
N ALA A 234 19.93 -12.27 -15.06
CA ALA A 234 20.62 -13.23 -15.91
C ALA A 234 20.28 -13.02 -17.40
N ALA A 235 19.02 -12.80 -17.74
CA ALA A 235 18.57 -12.54 -19.11
C ALA A 235 19.13 -11.22 -19.66
N THR A 236 19.09 -10.13 -18.89
CA THR A 236 19.67 -8.84 -19.28
C THR A 236 21.20 -8.87 -19.37
N ARG A 237 21.89 -9.61 -18.50
CA ARG A 237 23.35 -9.84 -18.61
C ARG A 237 23.69 -10.69 -19.84
N LYS A 238 22.91 -11.73 -20.12
CA LYS A 238 23.09 -12.59 -21.31
C LYS A 238 22.60 -11.95 -22.61
N ARG A 239 21.76 -10.92 -22.58
CA ARG A 239 21.29 -10.16 -23.76
C ARG A 239 22.41 -9.45 -24.53
N LYS A 240 23.56 -9.20 -23.88
CA LYS A 240 24.76 -8.63 -24.52
C LYS A 240 25.74 -9.69 -25.05
N LEU A 241 25.47 -10.98 -24.84
CA LEU A 241 26.23 -12.04 -25.49
C LEU A 241 25.67 -12.22 -26.89
N ASN A 242 26.47 -11.87 -27.91
CA ASN A 242 26.23 -12.37 -29.25
C ASN A 242 26.29 -13.90 -29.18
N VAL A 243 25.16 -14.55 -29.44
CA VAL A 243 25.12 -16.00 -29.65
C VAL A 243 25.85 -16.24 -30.97
N ALA A 244 27.13 -16.65 -30.88
CA ALA A 244 27.85 -17.15 -32.03
C ALA A 244 27.04 -18.29 -32.69
N ALA A 245 27.09 -18.36 -34.02
CA ALA A 245 26.31 -19.30 -34.81
C ALA A 245 26.60 -20.77 -34.42
N PRO A 246 25.67 -21.71 -34.69
CA PRO A 246 25.59 -22.95 -33.93
C PRO A 246 26.59 -24.01 -34.43
N GLU A 247 27.60 -24.30 -33.64
CA GLU A 247 28.21 -25.63 -33.61
C GLU A 247 27.90 -26.34 -32.28
N GLU A 248 27.59 -27.63 -32.39
CA GLU A 248 27.36 -28.57 -31.29
C GLU A 248 26.38 -28.15 -30.18
N ARG A 249 25.11 -27.94 -30.54
CA ARG A 249 24.04 -28.38 -29.63
C ARG A 249 24.01 -29.91 -29.59
N LYS A 250 24.93 -30.51 -28.82
CA LYS A 250 24.83 -31.91 -28.38
C LYS A 250 23.60 -32.04 -27.47
N PHE A 251 22.45 -32.26 -28.10
CA PHE A 251 21.27 -32.76 -27.42
C PHE A 251 21.65 -34.09 -26.75
N TYR A 252 21.50 -34.16 -25.43
CA TYR A 252 21.47 -35.43 -24.70
C TYR A 252 20.17 -36.16 -25.05
N HIS A 253 20.12 -36.73 -26.25
CA HIS A 253 19.28 -37.89 -26.48
C HIS A 253 20.00 -39.08 -25.86
N ASP A 254 19.49 -39.50 -24.70
CA ASP A 254 19.87 -40.75 -24.08
C ASP A 254 19.62 -41.89 -25.08
N ARG A 255 20.72 -42.48 -25.56
CA ARG A 255 20.67 -43.49 -26.61
C ARG A 255 20.42 -44.84 -25.95
N ARG A 256 19.15 -45.11 -25.68
CA ARG A 256 18.68 -46.39 -25.16
C ARG A 256 18.98 -47.51 -26.16
N SER A 257 20.14 -48.13 -26.00
CA SER A 257 20.54 -49.36 -26.69
C SER A 257 20.02 -50.57 -25.91
N ASP A 258 18.73 -50.84 -26.04
CA ASP A 258 18.10 -52.08 -25.56
C ASP A 258 17.69 -52.95 -26.76
N ASP A 259 18.64 -53.70 -27.29
CA ASP A 259 18.48 -54.93 -28.10
C ASP A 259 19.70 -55.79 -27.78
N ASN A 260 19.61 -57.08 -27.44
CA ASN A 260 18.52 -57.89 -26.91
C ASN A 260 19.23 -59.15 -26.36
N ASP A 261 18.97 -59.57 -25.11
CA ASP A 261 18.89 -60.99 -24.72
C ASP A 261 18.81 -61.20 -23.20
N GLY A 262 18.11 -62.26 -22.80
CA GLY A 262 18.65 -63.15 -21.77
C GLY A 262 18.49 -62.78 -20.30
N GLN A 263 17.41 -63.30 -19.71
CA GLN A 263 17.53 -64.20 -18.55
C GLN A 263 17.89 -63.57 -17.18
N GLY A 264 16.83 -63.23 -16.43
CA GLY A 264 16.68 -63.55 -15.01
C GLY A 264 17.71 -63.09 -13.98
N SER A 265 17.31 -62.17 -13.10
CA SER A 265 17.13 -62.58 -11.70
C SER A 265 16.16 -61.66 -10.93
N CYS A 266 15.39 -62.28 -10.04
CA CYS A 266 14.63 -61.61 -9.00
C CYS A 266 15.57 -61.22 -7.85
N SER A 267 15.39 -60.04 -7.24
CA SER A 267 15.10 -59.98 -5.80
C SER A 267 14.81 -58.55 -5.32
N LYS A 268 13.73 -58.40 -4.55
CA LYS A 268 13.53 -57.26 -3.65
C LYS A 268 14.49 -57.38 -2.46
N ARG A 269 14.94 -56.25 -1.89
CA ARG A 269 14.66 -55.93 -0.47
C ARG A 269 15.01 -54.48 -0.12
N PRO A 270 14.35 -53.90 0.91
CA PRO A 270 14.74 -52.65 1.52
C PRO A 270 15.70 -52.89 2.71
N LEU A 271 16.33 -51.80 3.14
CA LEU A 271 16.45 -51.39 4.55
C LEU A 271 16.67 -49.87 4.59
#